data_AF-A0A452XW72-F1
#
_entry.id   AF-A0A452XW72-F1
#
_cell.length_a   1.000
_cell.length_b   1.000
_cell.length_c   1.000
_cell.angle_alpha   90.00
_cell.angle_beta   90.00
_cell.angle_gamma   90.00
#
_symmetry.space_group_name_H-M   'P 1'
#
loop_
_entity.id
_entity.type
_entity.pdbx_description
1 polymer ?
#
loop_
_entity_poly.entity_id
_entity_poly.type
_entity_poly.pdbx_seq_one_letter_code
_entity_poly.pdbx_strand_id
1 'polypeptide(L)'
;VLSEKLPELLDFPKDLASLELAAKVQLKSLAEEMQAINKGLEKVEQELTISENDGPVSEIFCKTLKGFLSGAEAEVRALTSLYSNVGRNADALALYFGEDPARCPFEQVVTTLHNFVKLFTRSHEENCKQLDLEKKKAQKEAEPEKAKGESENEKDELSHPIKELDISLQSQPQTASAK
;
A
#
# COMPACT_ATOMS: atom_id res chain seq x y z
N VAL A 1 17.43 -5.16 -16.65
CA VAL A 1 16.49 -5.37 -17.79
C VAL A 1 15.32 -4.41 -17.78
N LEU A 2 14.25 -4.58 -16.98
CA LEU A 2 13.08 -3.67 -17.04
C LEU A 2 13.47 -2.22 -16.73
N SER A 3 14.20 -1.99 -15.63
CA SER A 3 14.70 -0.65 -15.26
C SER A 3 15.60 0.02 -16.30
N GLU A 4 16.23 -0.74 -17.18
CA GLU A 4 17.17 -0.23 -18.19
C GLU A 4 16.54 -0.11 -19.58
N LYS A 5 15.59 -1.00 -19.90
CA LYS A 5 15.05 -1.14 -21.26
C LYS A 5 13.59 -0.71 -21.37
N LEU A 6 12.81 -0.84 -20.30
CA LEU A 6 11.36 -0.58 -20.26
C LEU A 6 10.96 0.05 -18.91
N PRO A 7 11.53 1.21 -18.53
CA PRO A 7 11.27 1.84 -17.24
C PRO A 7 9.81 2.26 -17.03
N GLU A 8 9.07 2.50 -18.12
CA GLU A 8 7.63 2.79 -18.13
C GLU A 8 6.77 1.63 -17.62
N LEU A 9 7.31 0.42 -17.55
CA LEU A 9 6.62 -0.74 -16.97
C LEU A 9 6.85 -0.87 -15.47
N LEU A 10 7.63 0.01 -14.82
CA LEU A 10 7.90 -0.12 -13.39
C LEU A 10 6.77 0.41 -12.52
N ASP A 11 5.92 1.30 -13.04
CA ASP A 11 4.89 1.96 -12.27
C ASP A 11 3.46 1.47 -12.53
N PHE A 12 3.30 0.42 -13.34
CA PHE A 12 2.03 -0.28 -13.55
C PHE A 12 1.28 -0.67 -12.24
N PRO A 13 1.94 -0.94 -11.08
CA PRO A 13 1.19 -1.21 -9.86
C PRO A 13 0.25 -0.07 -9.45
N LYS A 14 0.55 1.17 -9.86
CA LYS A 14 -0.29 2.36 -9.56
C LYS A 14 -1.63 2.29 -10.29
N ASP A 15 -1.66 1.72 -11.49
CA ASP A 15 -2.89 1.54 -12.27
C ASP A 15 -3.79 0.44 -11.68
N LEU A 16 -3.24 -0.36 -10.76
CA LEU A 16 -3.91 -1.47 -10.09
C LEU A 16 -4.18 -1.18 -8.59
N ALA A 17 -4.33 0.09 -8.21
CA ALA A 17 -4.49 0.50 -6.81
C ALA A 17 -5.65 -0.19 -6.05
N SER A 18 -6.73 -0.55 -6.75
CA SER A 18 -7.88 -1.25 -6.16
C SER A 18 -7.71 -2.76 -6.04
N LEU A 19 -6.62 -3.34 -6.55
CA LEU A 19 -6.42 -4.78 -6.66
C LEU A 19 -6.38 -5.48 -5.29
N GLU A 20 -5.79 -4.84 -4.27
CA GLU A 20 -5.79 -5.39 -2.90
C GLU A 20 -7.21 -5.51 -2.34
N LEU A 21 -8.05 -4.49 -2.58
CA LEU A 21 -9.45 -4.51 -2.15
C LEU A 21 -10.26 -5.53 -2.95
N ALA A 22 -10.03 -5.60 -4.27
CA ALA A 22 -10.66 -6.58 -5.14
C ALA A 22 -10.34 -8.02 -4.70
N ALA A 23 -9.11 -8.29 -4.28
CA ALA A 23 -8.70 -9.61 -3.77
C ALA A 23 -9.39 -10.03 -2.46
N LYS A 24 -10.06 -9.10 -1.76
CA LYS A 24 -10.82 -9.38 -0.54
C LYS A 24 -12.32 -9.57 -0.81
N VAL A 25 -12.80 -9.27 -2.02
CA VAL A 25 -14.19 -9.44 -2.41
C VAL A 25 -14.52 -10.92 -2.54
N GLN A 26 -15.71 -11.30 -2.08
CA GLN A 26 -16.27 -12.64 -2.28
C GLN A 26 -17.58 -12.52 -3.07
N LEU A 27 -17.58 -12.98 -4.32
CA LEU A 27 -18.75 -12.90 -5.20
C LEU A 27 -19.92 -13.73 -4.69
N LYS A 28 -19.63 -14.81 -3.95
CA LYS A 28 -20.66 -15.62 -3.29
C LYS A 28 -21.42 -14.81 -2.24
N SER A 29 -20.72 -14.12 -1.35
CA SER A 29 -21.35 -13.27 -0.32
C SER A 29 -22.15 -12.14 -0.97
N LEU A 30 -21.62 -11.54 -2.03
CA LEU A 30 -22.34 -10.52 -2.80
C LEU A 30 -23.64 -11.07 -3.42
N ALA A 31 -23.63 -12.29 -3.93
CA ALA A 31 -24.82 -12.94 -4.46
C ALA A 31 -25.87 -13.21 -3.36
N GLU A 32 -25.42 -13.66 -2.18
CA GLU A 32 -26.28 -13.89 -1.03
C GLU A 32 -26.94 -12.59 -0.53
N GLU A 33 -26.18 -11.50 -0.45
CA GLU A 33 -26.70 -10.17 -0.10
C GLU A 33 -27.71 -9.64 -1.14
N MET A 34 -27.39 -9.77 -2.44
CA MET A 34 -28.30 -9.37 -3.52
C MET A 34 -29.63 -10.15 -3.46
N GLN A 35 -29.56 -11.46 -3.19
CA GLN A 35 -30.76 -12.29 -3.00
C GLN A 35 -31.57 -11.85 -1.78
N ALA A 36 -30.91 -11.55 -0.67
CA ALA A 36 -31.57 -11.10 0.56
C ALA A 36 -32.31 -9.76 0.35
N ILE A 37 -31.70 -8.83 -0.38
CA ILE A 37 -32.30 -7.54 -0.73
C ILE A 37 -33.55 -7.73 -1.59
N ASN A 38 -33.46 -8.52 -2.67
CA ASN A 38 -34.60 -8.80 -3.54
C ASN A 38 -35.75 -9.45 -2.78
N LYS A 39 -35.45 -10.48 -1.97
CA LYS A 39 -36.46 -11.15 -1.13
C LYS A 39 -37.08 -10.22 -0.08
N GLY A 40 -36.29 -9.28 0.45
CA GLY A 40 -36.77 -8.26 1.36
C GLY A 40 -37.80 -7.34 0.68
N LEU A 41 -37.48 -6.87 -0.53
CA LEU A 41 -38.37 -6.02 -1.31
C LEU A 41 -39.67 -6.74 -1.68
N GLU A 42 -39.59 -7.99 -2.17
CA GLU A 42 -40.76 -8.81 -2.49
C GLU A 42 -41.71 -8.97 -1.29
N LYS A 43 -41.17 -9.14 -0.09
CA LYS A 43 -41.98 -9.23 1.14
C LYS A 43 -42.67 -7.92 1.47
N VAL A 44 -42.02 -6.78 1.23
CA VAL A 44 -42.62 -5.46 1.44
C VAL A 44 -43.76 -5.22 0.45
N GLU A 45 -43.59 -5.61 -0.81
CA GLU A 45 -44.65 -5.55 -1.84
C GLU A 45 -45.85 -6.46 -1.49
N GLN A 46 -45.58 -7.67 -0.99
CA GLN A 46 -46.62 -8.59 -0.51
C GLN A 46 -47.38 -8.02 0.68
N GLU A 47 -46.67 -7.46 1.67
CA GLU A 47 -47.29 -6.84 2.84
C GLU A 47 -48.20 -5.68 2.42
N LEU A 48 -47.76 -4.82 1.50
CA LEU A 48 -48.59 -3.76 0.96
C LEU A 48 -49.89 -4.32 0.35
N THR A 49 -49.78 -5.36 -0.46
CA THR A 49 -50.92 -5.99 -1.14
C THR A 49 -51.92 -6.57 -0.13
N ILE A 50 -51.42 -7.16 0.96
CA ILE A 50 -52.26 -7.72 2.03
C ILE A 50 -52.96 -6.58 2.79
N SER A 51 -52.20 -5.56 3.22
CA SER A 51 -52.71 -4.46 4.06
C SER A 51 -53.74 -3.58 3.37
N GLU A 52 -53.80 -3.53 2.05
CA GLU A 52 -54.84 -2.80 1.31
C GLU A 52 -56.25 -3.31 1.62
N ASN A 53 -56.38 -4.56 2.10
CA ASN A 53 -57.67 -5.16 2.45
C ASN A 53 -58.10 -4.93 3.91
N ASP A 54 -57.25 -4.29 4.74
CA ASP A 54 -57.51 -4.12 6.19
C ASP A 54 -58.44 -2.93 6.51
N GLY A 55 -58.87 -2.17 5.50
CA GLY A 55 -59.77 -1.03 5.67
C GLY A 55 -59.09 0.22 6.26
N PRO A 56 -59.84 1.16 6.86
CA PRO A 56 -59.31 2.49 7.22
C PRO A 56 -58.12 2.47 8.20
N VAL A 57 -57.96 1.41 8.98
CA VAL A 57 -56.87 1.29 9.97
C VAL A 57 -55.49 1.20 9.30
N SER A 58 -55.39 0.69 8.06
CA SER A 58 -54.13 0.53 7.34
C SER A 58 -53.80 1.69 6.39
N GLU A 59 -54.65 2.72 6.28
CA GLU A 59 -54.50 3.79 5.28
C GLU A 59 -53.15 4.51 5.39
N ILE A 60 -52.75 4.89 6.61
CA ILE A 60 -51.48 5.57 6.89
C ILE A 60 -50.29 4.65 6.57
N PHE A 61 -50.40 3.36 6.92
CA PHE A 61 -49.37 2.36 6.63
C PHE A 61 -49.19 2.20 5.11
N CYS A 62 -50.27 1.95 4.37
CA CYS A 62 -50.23 1.78 2.92
C CYS A 62 -49.65 3.00 2.21
N LYS A 63 -50.05 4.22 2.63
CA LYS A 63 -49.51 5.47 2.08
C LYS A 63 -48.01 5.60 2.32
N THR A 64 -47.55 5.31 3.54
CA THR A 64 -46.13 5.39 3.91
C THR A 64 -45.32 4.34 3.14
N LEU A 65 -45.82 3.12 3.06
CA LEU A 65 -45.15 2.00 2.41
C LEU A 65 -45.03 2.21 0.89
N LYS A 66 -46.06 2.76 0.23
CA LYS A 66 -46.00 3.18 -1.18
C LYS A 66 -44.91 4.23 -1.40
N GLY A 67 -44.78 5.20 -0.49
CA GLY A 67 -43.72 6.20 -0.52
C GLY A 67 -42.33 5.56 -0.43
N PHE A 68 -42.13 4.65 0.52
CA PHE A 68 -40.89 3.90 0.67
C PHE A 68 -40.56 3.05 -0.57
N LEU A 69 -41.51 2.25 -1.06
CA LEU A 69 -41.32 1.35 -2.21
C LEU A 69 -40.85 2.10 -3.45
N SER A 70 -41.40 3.28 -3.73
CA SER A 70 -40.99 4.08 -4.89
C SER A 70 -39.48 4.36 -4.94
N GLY A 71 -38.86 4.61 -3.79
CA GLY A 71 -37.42 4.82 -3.66
C GLY A 71 -36.65 3.50 -3.61
N ALA A 72 -37.11 2.56 -2.79
CA ALA A 72 -36.44 1.27 -2.60
C ALA A 72 -36.34 0.47 -3.91
N GLU A 73 -37.40 0.43 -4.72
CA GLU A 73 -37.38 -0.25 -6.01
C GLU A 73 -36.37 0.40 -6.98
N ALA A 74 -36.23 1.73 -6.97
CA ALA A 74 -35.28 2.43 -7.81
C ALA A 74 -33.82 2.07 -7.45
N GLU A 75 -33.52 2.06 -6.15
CA GLU A 75 -32.21 1.65 -5.63
C GLU A 75 -31.93 0.17 -5.93
N VAL A 76 -32.90 -0.73 -5.74
CA VAL A 76 -32.73 -2.17 -6.03
C VAL A 76 -32.52 -2.41 -7.53
N ARG A 77 -33.21 -1.68 -8.41
CA ARG A 77 -32.96 -1.74 -9.86
C ARG A 77 -31.54 -1.29 -10.20
N ALA A 78 -31.08 -0.17 -9.62
CA ALA A 78 -29.72 0.33 -9.84
C ALA A 78 -28.66 -0.69 -9.35
N LEU A 79 -28.85 -1.24 -8.15
CA LEU A 79 -27.97 -2.25 -7.57
C LEU A 79 -27.94 -3.53 -8.40
N THR A 80 -29.10 -4.00 -8.89
CA THR A 80 -29.20 -5.17 -9.78
C THR A 80 -28.39 -4.98 -11.07
N SER A 81 -28.44 -3.79 -11.66
CA SER A 81 -27.63 -3.45 -12.83
C SER A 81 -26.14 -3.48 -12.51
N LEU A 82 -25.73 -2.93 -11.37
CA LEU A 82 -24.34 -2.92 -10.94
C LEU A 82 -23.83 -4.34 -10.68
N TYR A 83 -24.60 -5.16 -9.96
CA TYR A 83 -24.30 -6.57 -9.69
C TYR A 83 -24.12 -7.36 -11.00
N SER A 84 -25.00 -7.15 -11.98
CA SER A 84 -24.90 -7.79 -13.30
C SER A 84 -23.63 -7.37 -14.05
N ASN A 85 -23.23 -6.09 -13.94
CA ASN A 85 -21.96 -5.62 -14.50
C ASN A 85 -20.74 -6.25 -13.82
N VAL A 86 -20.77 -6.40 -12.49
CA VAL A 86 -19.69 -7.07 -11.74
C VAL A 86 -19.52 -8.51 -12.23
N GLY A 87 -20.61 -9.27 -12.36
CA GLY A 87 -20.55 -10.65 -12.88
C GLY A 87 -19.93 -10.73 -14.28
N ARG A 88 -20.38 -9.89 -15.22
CA ARG A 88 -19.80 -9.84 -16.58
C ARG A 88 -18.32 -9.46 -16.59
N ASN A 89 -17.91 -8.51 -15.75
CA ASN A 89 -16.52 -8.07 -15.67
C ASN A 89 -15.63 -9.15 -15.03
N ALA A 90 -16.14 -9.88 -14.05
CA ALA A 90 -15.44 -11.02 -13.45
C ALA A 90 -15.18 -12.12 -14.49
N ASP A 91 -16.20 -12.47 -15.28
CA ASP A 91 -16.05 -13.45 -16.37
C ASP A 91 -15.08 -12.95 -17.44
N ALA A 92 -15.20 -11.68 -17.85
CA ALA A 92 -14.33 -11.07 -18.84
C ALA A 92 -12.86 -11.04 -18.39
N LEU A 93 -12.59 -10.86 -17.09
CA LEU A 93 -11.24 -10.88 -16.54
C LEU A 93 -10.60 -12.28 -16.69
N ALA A 94 -11.32 -13.35 -16.37
CA ALA A 94 -10.83 -14.71 -16.57
C ALA A 94 -10.57 -14.98 -18.07
N LEU A 95 -11.51 -14.61 -18.94
CA LEU A 95 -11.36 -14.76 -20.39
C LEU A 95 -10.17 -13.99 -20.96
N TYR A 96 -9.89 -12.78 -20.46
CA TYR A 96 -8.75 -11.97 -20.88
C TYR A 96 -7.41 -12.68 -20.66
N PHE A 97 -7.29 -13.44 -19.57
CA PHE A 97 -6.10 -14.25 -19.28
C PHE A 97 -6.14 -15.65 -19.92
N GLY A 98 -7.15 -15.94 -20.75
CA GLY A 98 -7.30 -17.24 -21.40
C GLY A 98 -7.81 -18.35 -20.48
N GLU A 99 -8.37 -17.98 -19.34
CA GLU A 99 -8.97 -18.92 -18.38
C GLU A 99 -10.46 -19.12 -18.66
N ASP A 100 -10.98 -20.26 -18.22
CA ASP A 100 -12.42 -20.55 -18.23
C ASP A 100 -13.07 -19.98 -16.95
N PRO A 101 -14.00 -19.01 -17.02
CA PRO A 101 -14.67 -18.44 -15.85
C PRO A 101 -15.37 -19.48 -14.95
N ALA A 102 -15.84 -20.59 -15.53
CA ALA A 102 -16.48 -21.66 -14.77
C ALA A 102 -15.49 -22.47 -13.92
N ARG A 103 -14.19 -22.39 -14.22
CA ARG A 103 -13.13 -23.17 -13.58
C ARG A 103 -12.12 -22.31 -12.83
N CYS A 104 -12.00 -21.05 -13.20
CA CYS A 104 -11.11 -20.06 -12.60
C CYS A 104 -11.95 -18.90 -12.06
N PRO A 105 -12.42 -18.97 -10.80
CA PRO A 105 -13.26 -17.94 -10.22
C PRO A 105 -12.50 -16.62 -10.09
N PHE A 106 -13.26 -15.53 -10.09
CA PHE A 106 -12.76 -14.15 -9.94
C PHE A 106 -11.69 -14.04 -8.84
N GLU A 107 -11.98 -14.55 -7.64
CA GLU A 107 -11.11 -14.48 -6.47
C GLU A 107 -9.73 -15.08 -6.72
N GLN A 108 -9.66 -16.18 -7.47
CA GLN A 108 -8.40 -16.82 -7.83
C GLN A 108 -7.59 -15.93 -8.78
N VAL A 109 -8.23 -15.35 -9.80
CA VAL A 109 -7.57 -14.46 -10.75
C VAL A 109 -7.02 -13.23 -10.01
N VAL A 110 -7.86 -12.51 -9.26
CA VAL A 110 -7.41 -11.29 -8.57
C VAL A 110 -6.38 -11.57 -7.47
N THR A 111 -6.46 -12.71 -6.77
CA THR A 111 -5.44 -13.11 -5.79
C THR A 111 -4.10 -13.36 -6.47
N THR A 112 -4.12 -14.01 -7.63
CA THR A 112 -2.90 -14.29 -8.40
C THR A 112 -2.25 -13.00 -8.88
N LEU A 113 -3.02 -12.09 -9.48
CA LEU A 113 -2.53 -10.76 -9.86
C LEU A 113 -2.01 -9.97 -8.66
N HIS A 114 -2.75 -9.96 -7.54
CA HIS A 114 -2.35 -9.23 -6.34
C HIS A 114 -1.00 -9.73 -5.80
N ASN A 115 -0.82 -11.05 -5.75
CA ASN A 115 0.44 -11.64 -5.33
C ASN A 115 1.59 -11.30 -6.29
N PHE A 116 1.33 -11.31 -7.60
CA PHE A 116 2.30 -10.89 -8.61
C PHE A 116 2.73 -9.43 -8.39
N VAL A 117 1.78 -8.50 -8.26
CA VAL A 117 2.08 -7.08 -8.01
C VAL A 117 2.89 -6.90 -6.73
N LYS A 118 2.51 -7.59 -5.65
CA LYS A 118 3.23 -7.52 -4.37
C LYS A 118 4.68 -8.03 -4.49
N LEU A 119 4.87 -9.15 -5.18
CA LEU A 119 6.21 -9.71 -5.42
C LEU A 119 7.04 -8.79 -6.32
N PHE A 120 6.45 -8.27 -7.39
CA PHE A 120 7.10 -7.36 -8.31
C PHE A 120 7.60 -6.09 -7.60
N THR A 121 6.73 -5.41 -6.85
CA THR A 121 7.08 -4.19 -6.12
C THR A 121 8.23 -4.44 -5.15
N ARG A 122 8.15 -5.54 -4.38
CA ARG A 122 9.22 -5.93 -3.45
C ARG A 122 10.55 -6.18 -4.17
N SER A 123 10.54 -6.98 -5.25
CA SER A 123 11.75 -7.26 -6.02
C SER A 123 12.32 -6.01 -6.68
N HIS A 124 11.48 -5.08 -7.12
CA HIS A 124 11.93 -3.80 -7.68
C HIS A 124 12.64 -2.96 -6.62
N GLU A 125 12.07 -2.82 -5.42
CA GLU A 125 12.70 -2.12 -4.29
C GLU A 125 14.04 -2.74 -3.88
N GLU A 126 14.10 -4.08 -3.80
CA GLU A 126 15.32 -4.82 -3.47
C GLU A 126 16.41 -4.59 -4.53
N ASN A 127 16.06 -4.61 -5.82
CA ASN A 127 16.98 -4.33 -6.91
C ASN A 127 17.53 -2.89 -6.87
N CYS A 128 16.68 -1.89 -6.58
CA CYS A 128 17.10 -0.51 -6.43
C CYS A 128 18.11 -0.35 -5.29
N LYS A 129 17.82 -0.95 -4.12
CA LYS A 129 18.74 -0.93 -2.97
C LYS A 129 20.09 -1.57 -3.30
N GLN A 130 20.09 -2.70 -4.01
CA GLN A 130 21.31 -3.39 -4.42
C GLN A 130 22.14 -2.53 -5.37
N LEU A 131 21.52 -1.91 -6.38
CA LEU A 131 22.19 -1.01 -7.31
C LEU A 131 22.81 0.22 -6.61
N ASP A 132 22.13 0.78 -5.63
CA ASP A 132 22.64 1.92 -4.86
C ASP A 132 23.86 1.53 -4.00
N LEU A 133 23.82 0.33 -3.39
CA LEU A 133 24.97 -0.21 -2.65
C LEU A 133 26.17 -0.48 -3.56
N GLU A 134 25.95 -1.04 -4.75
CA GLU A 134 27.00 -1.31 -5.73
C GLU A 134 27.63 -0.01 -6.26
N LYS A 135 26.82 1.00 -6.59
CA LYS A 135 27.31 2.33 -7.00
C LYS A 135 28.16 2.97 -5.90
N LYS A 136 27.73 2.89 -4.64
CA LYS A 136 28.47 3.43 -3.50
C LYS A 136 29.79 2.69 -3.27
N LYS A 137 29.81 1.37 -3.45
CA LYS A 137 31.04 0.56 -3.36
C LYS A 137 32.02 0.90 -4.48
N ALA A 138 31.54 0.97 -5.72
CA ALA A 138 32.35 1.34 -6.88
C ALA A 138 32.95 2.75 -6.76
N GLN A 139 32.20 3.72 -6.20
CA GLN A 139 32.72 5.07 -5.95
C GLN A 139 33.85 5.08 -4.90
N LYS A 140 33.71 4.31 -3.82
CA LYS A 140 34.75 4.19 -2.78
C LYS A 140 36.02 3.50 -3.29
N GLU A 141 35.88 2.49 -4.14
CA GLU A 141 37.03 1.78 -4.75
C GLU A 141 37.72 2.61 -5.84
N ALA A 142 37.05 3.62 -6.40
CA ALA A 142 37.59 4.52 -7.41
C ALA A 142 38.26 5.79 -6.84
N GLU A 143 38.18 6.06 -5.53
CA GLU A 143 38.98 7.12 -4.91
C GLU A 143 40.45 6.67 -4.79
N PRO A 144 41.42 7.37 -5.42
CA PRO A 144 42.81 7.01 -5.28
C PRO A 144 43.28 7.29 -3.85
N GLU A 145 43.95 6.33 -3.21
CA GLU A 145 44.77 6.54 -2.01
C GLU A 145 45.91 7.55 -2.31
N LYS A 146 45.58 8.83 -2.37
CA LYS A 146 46.57 9.92 -2.30
C LYS A 146 46.53 10.53 -0.92
N ALA A 147 47.28 9.93 0.00
CA ALA A 147 48.03 10.60 1.07
C ALA A 147 48.41 9.58 2.16
N LYS A 148 49.56 8.92 1.99
CA LYS A 148 50.42 8.42 3.09
C LYS A 148 51.74 7.90 2.53
N GLY A 149 52.46 8.79 1.86
CA GLY A 149 53.86 8.62 1.52
C GLY A 149 54.46 10.00 1.45
N GLU A 150 55.63 10.17 2.06
CA GLU A 150 56.48 11.37 2.08
C GLU A 150 56.20 12.39 3.19
N SER A 151 56.84 12.16 4.35
CA SER A 151 57.85 13.10 4.87
C SER A 151 58.54 12.51 6.11
N GLU A 152 59.62 11.74 5.90
CA GLU A 152 60.67 11.52 6.89
C GLU A 152 61.92 12.31 6.47
N ASN A 153 62.54 12.96 7.47
CA ASN A 153 63.89 13.54 7.55
C ASN A 153 64.17 14.92 6.91
N GLU A 154 64.36 15.94 7.76
CA GLU A 154 65.67 16.60 7.91
C GLU A 154 65.81 17.27 9.29
N LYS A 155 67.00 17.10 9.88
CA LYS A 155 67.46 17.66 11.17
C LYS A 155 67.95 19.10 10.95
N ASP A 156 67.81 19.99 11.93
CA ASP A 156 68.98 20.74 12.39
C ASP A 156 68.82 21.37 13.80
N GLU A 157 69.94 21.38 14.51
CA GLU A 157 70.12 21.72 15.92
C GLU A 157 70.53 23.19 16.14
N LEU A 158 70.17 23.70 17.33
CA LEU A 158 70.89 24.71 18.14
C LEU A 158 70.91 26.20 17.72
N SER A 159 70.22 27.03 18.51
CA SER A 159 70.84 28.26 19.09
C SER A 159 69.99 28.85 20.24
N HIS A 160 70.51 28.79 21.47
CA HIS A 160 70.20 29.70 22.57
C HIS A 160 71.45 30.59 22.79
N PRO A 161 71.33 31.85 23.26
CA PRO A 161 71.33 32.09 24.73
C PRO A 161 70.57 33.33 25.28
N ILE A 162 69.90 33.10 26.41
CA ILE A 162 69.96 33.78 27.75
C ILE A 162 69.76 35.32 27.87
N LYS A 163 68.79 35.69 28.74
CA LYS A 163 68.78 36.68 29.89
C LYS A 163 67.36 37.28 30.01
N GLU A 164 66.71 37.54 31.15
CA GLU A 164 67.00 37.49 32.58
C GLU A 164 65.64 37.58 33.32
N LEU A 165 65.51 36.81 34.43
CA LEU A 165 65.00 37.21 35.75
C LEU A 165 63.69 38.04 35.90
N ASP A 166 62.68 37.49 36.59
CA ASP A 166 62.43 37.90 37.99
C ASP A 166 61.55 36.87 38.76
N ILE A 167 61.75 36.88 40.07
CA ILE A 167 61.36 35.93 41.11
C ILE A 167 60.02 36.34 41.73
N SER A 168 59.12 35.39 42.02
CA SER A 168 58.40 35.42 43.31
C SER A 168 57.74 34.08 43.68
N LEU A 169 58.39 33.43 44.65
CA LEU A 169 57.94 32.64 45.79
C LEU A 169 56.45 32.28 46.03
N GLN A 170 56.30 31.06 46.56
CA GLN A 170 55.32 30.56 47.56
C GLN A 170 53.91 30.24 47.02
N SER A 171 53.31 29.05 47.21
CA SER A 171 53.30 28.15 48.37
C SER A 171 52.89 26.73 47.98
N GLN A 172 53.22 25.77 48.85
CA GLN A 172 53.10 24.33 48.69
C GLN A 172 51.72 23.78 49.18
N PRO A 173 51.50 22.45 49.29
CA PRO A 173 50.34 21.72 48.74
C PRO A 173 49.32 21.30 49.83
N GLN A 174 48.20 20.67 49.43
CA GLN A 174 47.52 19.56 50.15
C GLN A 174 46.27 19.10 49.38
N THR A 175 46.25 17.87 48.83
CA THR A 175 45.83 16.56 49.38
C THR A 175 44.40 16.15 49.04
N ALA A 176 44.31 15.06 48.27
CA ALA A 176 43.54 13.84 48.49
C ALA A 176 42.08 13.90 49.01
N SER A 177 41.19 13.23 48.26
CA SER A 177 40.53 11.97 48.64
C SER A 177 39.00 11.94 48.48
N ALA A 178 38.58 10.95 47.69
CA ALA A 178 37.41 10.08 47.88
C ALA A 178 36.04 10.68 48.26
N LYS A 179 35.08 10.53 47.34
CA LYS A 179 33.96 9.58 47.51
C LYS A 179 33.35 9.20 46.18
#